data_AF-A0A7Y8JN80-F1
#
_entry.id   AF-A0A7Y8JN80-F1
#
_cell.length_a   1.000
_cell.length_b   1.000
_cell.length_c   1.000
_cell.angle_alpha   90.00
_cell.angle_beta   90.00
_cell.angle_gamma   90.00
#
_symmetry.space_group_name_H-M   'P 1'
#
loop_
_entity.id
_entity.type
_entity.pdbx_description
1 polymer ?
#
loop_
_entity_poly.entity_id
_entity_poly.type
_entity_poly.pdbx_seq_one_letter_code
_entity_poly.pdbx_strand_id
1 'polypeptide(L)'
;MNKAPGWLHTTLSIPIYTVSVVFWMFTAYMIVTATVKMLSRFVTPEQIGEGFFDLFVSVVLAAAGSGLWILARYIRTSNFKKQASIANLP
;
A
#
# COMPACT_ATOMS: atom_id res chain seq x y z
N MET A 1 15.23 -10.51 -28.45
CA MET A 1 14.59 -9.57 -27.51
C MET A 1 13.66 -10.35 -26.58
N ASN A 2 14.13 -10.63 -25.37
CA ASN A 2 13.50 -11.54 -24.40
C ASN A 2 12.18 -10.95 -23.90
N LYS A 3 11.04 -11.46 -24.38
CA LYS A 3 9.72 -11.13 -23.85
C LYS A 3 9.61 -11.87 -22.51
N ALA A 4 9.83 -11.17 -21.39
CA ALA A 4 9.56 -11.75 -20.08
C ALA A 4 8.11 -12.26 -20.07
N PRO A 5 7.88 -13.55 -19.73
CA PRO A 5 6.55 -14.15 -19.82
C PRO A 5 5.60 -13.42 -18.87
N GLY A 6 4.34 -13.20 -19.26
CA GLY A 6 3.35 -12.46 -18.46
C GLY A 6 3.14 -13.00 -17.03
N TRP A 7 3.51 -14.26 -16.79
CA TRP A 7 3.59 -14.86 -15.46
C TRP A 7 4.62 -14.18 -14.55
N LEU A 8 5.78 -13.79 -15.07
CA LEU A 8 6.84 -13.13 -14.29
C LEU A 8 6.35 -11.80 -13.69
N HIS A 9 5.58 -11.03 -14.45
CA HIS A 9 4.98 -9.78 -14.00
C HIS A 9 3.83 -10.00 -13.00
N THR A 10 3.08 -11.09 -13.12
CA THR A 10 2.03 -11.46 -12.17
C THR A 10 2.64 -11.86 -10.84
N THR A 11 3.67 -12.72 -10.86
CA THR A 11 4.45 -13.11 -9.69
C THR A 11 5.17 -11.94 -9.04
N LEU A 12 5.62 -10.94 -9.81
CA LEU A 12 6.20 -9.70 -9.25
C LEU A 12 5.16 -8.76 -8.63
N SER A 13 3.93 -8.72 -9.16
CA SER A 13 2.88 -7.82 -8.64
C SER A 13 2.29 -8.30 -7.31
N ILE A 14 2.27 -9.62 -7.08
CA ILE A 14 1.75 -10.24 -5.85
C ILE A 14 2.47 -9.75 -4.58
N PRO A 15 3.82 -9.81 -4.46
CA PRO A 15 4.51 -9.31 -3.28
C PRO A 15 4.32 -7.80 -3.09
N ILE A 16 4.20 -7.02 -4.17
CA ILE A 16 3.92 -5.57 -4.07
C ILE A 16 2.53 -5.33 -3.47
N TYR A 17 1.51 -6.11 -3.88
CA TYR A 17 0.18 -6.07 -3.26
C TYR A 17 0.24 -6.50 -1.79
N THR A 18 0.97 -7.56 -1.46
CA THR A 18 1.11 -8.02 -0.06
C THR A 18 1.72 -6.93 0.82
N VAL A 19 2.80 -6.28 0.37
CA VAL A 19 3.42 -5.17 1.11
C VAL A 19 2.45 -4.00 1.25
N SER A 20 1.70 -3.65 0.20
CA SER A 20 0.67 -2.60 0.26
C SER A 20 -0.40 -2.91 1.32
N VAL A 21 -0.89 -4.15 1.38
CA VAL A 21 -1.88 -4.58 2.37
C VAL A 21 -1.30 -4.51 3.79
N VAL A 22 -0.07 -4.96 3.99
CA VAL A 22 0.61 -4.87 5.28
C VAL A 22 0.75 -3.42 5.73
N PHE A 23 1.11 -2.50 4.81
CA PHE A 23 1.18 -1.07 5.10
C PHE A 23 -0.18 -0.52 5.53
N TRP A 24 -1.26 -0.89 4.85
CA TRP A 24 -2.62 -0.52 5.24
C TRP A 24 -3.04 -1.09 6.61
N MET A 25 -2.64 -2.34 6.93
CA MET A 25 -2.89 -2.92 8.25
C MET A 25 -2.16 -2.15 9.35
N PHE A 26 -0.90 -1.77 9.13
CA PHE A 26 -0.15 -0.95 10.08
C PHE A 26 -0.74 0.45 10.23
N THR A 27 -1.18 1.09 9.14
CA THR A 27 -1.90 2.36 9.19
C THR A 27 -3.15 2.24 10.06
N ALA A 28 -3.98 1.21 9.85
CA ALA A 28 -5.19 1.00 10.66
C ALA A 28 -4.86 0.77 12.14
N TYR A 29 -3.84 -0.05 12.42
CA TYR A 29 -3.37 -0.31 13.79
C TYR A 29 -2.90 0.97 14.49
N MET A 30 -2.12 1.81 13.80
CA MET A 30 -1.61 3.08 14.34
C MET A 30 -2.75 4.06 14.62
N ILE A 31 -3.73 4.16 13.72
CA ILE A 31 -4.91 5.00 13.92
C ILE A 31 -5.71 4.55 15.15
N VAL A 32 -5.97 3.24 15.29
CA VAL A 32 -6.68 2.69 16.44
C VAL A 32 -5.90 2.96 17.73
N THR A 33 -4.60 2.71 17.72
CA THR A 33 -3.74 2.92 18.89
C THR A 33 -3.70 4.39 19.31
N ALA A 34 -3.52 5.31 18.36
CA ALA A 34 -3.56 6.74 18.61
C ALA A 34 -4.93 7.19 19.16
N THR A 35 -6.02 6.66 18.61
CA THR A 35 -7.39 6.94 19.09
C THR A 35 -7.58 6.47 20.53
N VAL A 36 -7.11 5.26 20.87
CA VAL A 36 -7.17 4.72 22.24
C VAL A 36 -6.32 5.55 23.21
N LYS A 37 -5.10 5.92 22.82
CA LYS A 37 -4.21 6.78 23.64
C LYS A 37 -4.89 8.13 23.93
N MET A 38 -5.46 8.78 22.91
CA MET A 38 -6.13 10.09 23.04
C MET A 38 -7.44 10.03 23.83
N LEU A 39 -8.19 8.93 23.78
CA LEU A 39 -9.44 8.74 24.52
C LEU A 39 -9.24 8.19 25.94
N SER A 40 -8.01 7.80 26.30
CA SER A 40 -7.70 7.33 27.65
C SER A 40 -7.79 8.48 28.66
N ARG A 41 -8.38 8.24 29.83
CA ARG A 41 -8.72 9.30 30.81
C ARG A 41 -7.50 9.91 31.54
N PHE A 42 -6.31 9.33 31.35
CA PHE A 42 -5.05 9.70 32.01
C PHE A 42 -3.94 9.87 30.97
N VAL A 43 -4.12 10.80 30.02
CA VAL A 43 -3.11 11.05 29.00
C VAL A 43 -1.97 11.86 29.59
N THR A 44 -0.77 11.29 29.66
CA THR A 44 0.43 12.09 29.99
C THR A 44 0.86 12.92 28.77
N PRO A 45 1.54 14.07 28.95
CA PRO A 45 2.04 14.86 27.83
C PRO A 45 2.88 14.06 26.83
N GLU A 46 3.62 13.04 27.30
CA GLU A 46 4.38 12.14 26.44
C GLU A 46 3.46 11.30 25.53
N GLN A 47 2.36 10.78 26.06
CA GLN A 47 1.40 9.97 25.30
C GLN A 47 0.65 10.78 24.24
N ILE A 48 0.42 12.07 24.47
CA ILE A 48 -0.11 12.98 23.45
C ILE A 48 0.89 13.11 22.30
N GLY A 49 2.17 13.35 22.63
CA GLY A 49 3.25 13.44 21.64
C GLY A 49 3.41 12.16 20.81
N GLU A 50 3.38 11.00 21.46
CA GLU A 50 3.37 9.71 20.78
C GLU A 50 2.15 9.53 19.87
N GLY A 51 0.95 9.92 20.31
CA GLY A 51 -0.26 9.81 19.49
C GLY A 51 -0.19 10.66 18.21
N PHE A 52 0.37 11.88 18.30
CA PHE A 52 0.61 12.71 17.11
C PHE A 52 1.66 12.12 16.18
N PHE A 53 2.74 11.55 16.74
CA PHE A 53 3.76 10.88 15.96
C PHE A 53 3.21 9.63 15.25
N ASP A 54 2.44 8.80 15.96
CA ASP A 54 1.77 7.62 15.43
C ASP A 54 0.82 8.00 14.28
N LEU A 55 0.05 9.08 14.44
CA LEU A 55 -0.80 9.62 13.38
C LEU A 55 0.01 10.09 12.17
N PHE A 56 1.11 10.82 12.38
CA PHE A 56 1.98 11.26 11.28
C PHE A 56 2.56 10.07 10.51
N VAL A 57 3.09 9.08 11.22
CA VAL A 57 3.62 7.85 10.60
C VAL A 57 2.51 7.09 9.86
N SER A 58 1.29 7.07 10.38
CA SER A 58 0.15 6.42 9.72
C SER A 58 -0.19 7.07 8.36
N VAL A 59 -0.07 8.40 8.24
CA VAL A 59 -0.26 9.14 6.99
C VAL A 59 0.82 8.78 5.97
N VAL A 60 2.08 8.72 6.40
CA VAL A 60 3.20 8.32 5.52
C VAL A 60 3.02 6.88 5.03
N LEU A 61 2.64 5.96 5.91
CA LEU A 61 2.34 4.57 5.56
C LEU A 61 1.15 4.47 4.59
N ALA A 62 0.10 5.27 4.79
CA ALA A 62 -1.07 5.29 3.91
C ALA A 62 -0.70 5.80 2.50
N ALA A 63 0.14 6.84 2.42
CA ALA A 63 0.66 7.36 1.15
C ALA A 63 1.51 6.31 0.43
N ALA A 64 2.43 5.65 1.15
CA ALA A 64 3.27 4.59 0.61
C ALA A 64 2.44 3.36 0.16
N GLY A 65 1.49 2.92 0.99
CA GLY A 65 0.58 1.81 0.68
C GLY A 65 -0.28 2.09 -0.55
N SER A 66 -0.81 3.31 -0.68
CA SER A 66 -1.56 3.76 -1.86
C SER A 66 -0.68 3.84 -3.12
N GLY A 67 0.55 4.34 -2.99
CA GLY A 67 1.52 4.37 -4.08
C GLY A 67 1.87 2.96 -4.58
N LEU A 68 2.12 2.03 -3.66
CA LEU A 68 2.37 0.62 -3.98
C LEU A 68 1.16 -0.04 -4.64
N TRP A 69 -0.06 0.28 -4.20
CA TRP A 69 -1.29 -0.22 -4.81
C TRP A 69 -1.45 0.24 -6.27
N ILE A 70 -1.18 1.53 -6.53
CA ILE A 70 -1.21 2.09 -7.89
C ILE A 70 -0.11 1.47 -8.75
N LEU A 71 1.10 1.30 -8.20
CA LEU A 71 2.23 0.68 -8.90
C LEU A 71 1.92 -0.77 -9.28
N ALA A 72 1.37 -1.55 -8.35
CA ALA A 72 0.96 -2.93 -8.62
C ALA A 72 -0.14 -3.00 -9.68
N ARG A 73 -1.12 -2.09 -9.62
CA ARG A 73 -2.16 -1.96 -10.65
C ARG A 73 -1.56 -1.62 -12.01
N TYR A 74 -0.59 -0.72 -12.08
CA TYR A 74 0.09 -0.33 -13.32
C TYR A 74 0.87 -1.50 -13.95
N ILE A 75 1.62 -2.24 -13.13
CA ILE A 75 2.35 -3.43 -13.58
C ILE A 75 1.36 -4.45 -14.17
N ARG A 76 0.22 -4.68 -13.51
CA ARG A 76 -0.84 -5.58 -13.99
C ARG A 76 -1.52 -5.10 -15.26
N THR A 77 -1.88 -3.82 -15.38
CA THR A 77 -2.64 -3.28 -16.52
C THR A 77 -1.80 -3.01 -17.76
N SER A 78 -0.48 -2.85 -17.63
CA SER A 78 0.43 -2.72 -18.78
C SER A 78 0.33 -3.90 -19.76
N ASN A 79 0.08 -5.12 -19.26
CA ASN A 79 -0.14 -6.30 -20.08
C ASN A 79 -1.53 -6.35 -20.73
N PHE A 80 -2.58 -5.80 -20.11
CA PHE A 80 -3.91 -5.74 -20.72
C PHE A 80 -3.92 -4.90 -22.01
N LYS A 81 -3.24 -3.74 -22.00
CA LYS A 81 -3.08 -2.94 -23.23
C LYS A 81 -2.27 -3.68 -24.29
N LYS A 82 -1.22 -4.42 -23.89
CA LYS A 82 -0.36 -5.15 -24.81
C LYS A 82 -1.06 -6.37 -25.41
N GLN A 83 -1.87 -7.07 -24.63
CA GLN A 83 -2.63 -8.25 -25.09
C GLN A 83 -3.83 -7.84 -25.96
N ALA A 84 -4.51 -6.73 -25.64
CA ALA A 84 -5.54 -6.15 -26.49
C ALA A 84 -4.98 -5.61 -27.82
N SER A 85 -3.74 -5.12 -27.84
CA SER A 85 -3.08 -4.68 -29.07
C SER A 85 -2.66 -5.85 -29.99
N ILE A 86 -2.41 -7.04 -29.45
CA ILE A 86 -2.04 -8.22 -30.25
C ILE A 86 -3.28 -8.95 -30.77
N ALA A 87 -4.38 -8.93 -30.02
CA ALA A 87 -5.65 -9.54 -30.43
C ALA A 87 -6.43 -8.76 -31.51
N ASN A 88 -6.02 -7.51 -31.79
CA ASN A 88 -6.63 -6.63 -32.81
C ASN A 88 -5.72 -6.44 -34.04
N LEU A 89 -4.69 -7.27 -34.24
CA LEU A 89 -3.94 -7.31 -35.49
C LEU A 89 -4.70 -8.19 -36.50
N PRO A 90 -4.97 -7.70 -37.73
CA PRO A 90 -5.72 -8.43 -38.75
C PRO A 90 -5.00 -9.69 -39.23
#